data_AF-A0A1R1PJK8-F1
#
_entry.id   AF-A0A1R1PJK8-F1
#
_cell.length_a   1.000
_cell.length_b   1.000
_cell.length_c   1.000
_cell.angle_alpha   90.00
_cell.angle_beta   90.00
_cell.angle_gamma   90.00
#
_symmetry.space_group_name_H-M   'P 1'
#
loop_
_entity.id
_entity.type
_entity.pdbx_description
1 polymer ?
#
loop_
_entity_poly.entity_id
_entity_poly.type
_entity_poly.pdbx_seq_one_letter_code
_entity_poly.pdbx_strand_id
1 'polypeptide(L)'
;MKALGSMVPELIILPVYSSLPSEMQSRIFEPAPPGSRKLVIATNIAETSITIDGIYYVVDPGFVKQNIYDPKAGMDQLVVTPISQAQARQRSGRAGRTGPG
;
A
#
# COMPACT_ATOMS: atom_id res chain seq x y z
N MET A 1 -4.64 -15.55 15.47
CA MET A 1 -5.96 -15.78 14.85
C MET A 1 -5.73 -16.28 13.42
N LYS A 2 -5.82 -17.59 13.15
CA LYS A 2 -5.81 -18.14 11.78
C LYS A 2 -7.26 -18.36 11.34
N ALA A 3 -7.90 -17.30 10.87
CA ALA A 3 -9.33 -17.35 10.50
C ALA A 3 -9.60 -18.22 9.25
N LEU A 4 -8.58 -18.50 8.43
CA LEU A 4 -8.71 -19.15 7.13
C LEU A 4 -8.36 -20.66 7.14
N GLY A 5 -8.12 -21.26 8.32
CA GLY A 5 -7.82 -22.70 8.45
C GLY A 5 -6.41 -23.10 7.98
N SER A 6 -6.14 -24.41 7.91
CA SER A 6 -4.84 -24.98 7.52
C SER A 6 -4.62 -25.10 6.01
N MET A 7 -5.67 -24.89 5.21
CA MET A 7 -5.63 -25.01 3.74
C MET A 7 -5.07 -23.76 3.05
N VAL A 8 -4.95 -22.64 3.77
CA VAL A 8 -4.48 -21.37 3.22
C VAL A 8 -3.02 -21.12 3.66
N PRO A 9 -2.11 -20.76 2.74
CA PRO A 9 -0.75 -20.37 3.06
C PRO A 9 -0.69 -19.28 4.13
N GLU A 10 0.40 -19.25 4.89
CA GLU A 10 0.60 -18.21 5.89
C GLU A 10 0.64 -16.82 5.24
N LEU A 11 -0.05 -15.85 5.84
CA LEU A 11 -0.11 -14.47 5.35
C LEU A 11 0.66 -13.55 6.29
N ILE A 12 1.74 -12.95 5.80
CA ILE A 12 2.57 -12.02 6.54
C ILE A 12 2.10 -10.61 6.22
N ILE A 13 1.53 -9.93 7.22
CA ILE A 13 0.95 -8.59 7.06
C ILE A 13 1.96 -7.54 7.52
N LEU A 14 2.31 -6.62 6.61
CA LEU A 14 3.28 -5.55 6.87
C LEU A 14 2.64 -4.19 6.57
N PRO A 15 2.41 -3.33 7.58
CA PRO A 15 1.94 -1.98 7.33
C PRO A 15 3.10 -1.08 6.88
N VAL A 16 2.83 -0.09 6.03
CA VAL A 16 3.76 0.98 5.67
C VAL A 16 3.04 2.32 5.55
N TYR A 17 3.48 3.30 6.34
CA TYR A 17 2.94 4.66 6.40
C TYR A 17 4.01 5.63 6.90
N SER A 18 3.78 6.94 6.77
CA SER A 18 4.81 7.98 6.93
C SER A 18 5.47 8.04 8.31
N SER A 19 4.73 7.76 9.38
CA SER A 19 5.24 7.78 10.75
C SER A 19 5.80 6.43 11.24
N LEU A 20 5.87 5.41 10.39
CA LEU A 20 6.39 4.11 10.79
C LEU A 20 7.93 4.18 10.95
N PRO A 21 8.52 3.66 12.03
CA PRO A 21 9.98 3.55 12.19
C PRO A 21 10.67 2.88 11.01
N SER A 22 11.84 3.39 10.62
CA SER A 22 12.59 2.92 9.44
C SER A 22 12.91 1.42 9.49
N GLU A 23 13.23 0.89 10.68
CA GLU A 23 13.49 -0.55 10.87
C GLU A 23 12.27 -1.40 10.46
N MET A 24 11.06 -0.97 10.81
CA MET A 24 9.84 -1.66 10.41
C MET A 24 9.50 -1.43 8.93
N GLN A 25 9.81 -0.27 8.36
CA GLN A 25 9.66 -0.03 6.93
C GLN A 25 10.56 -0.97 6.11
N SER A 26 11.79 -1.21 6.55
CA SER A 26 12.75 -2.07 5.84
C SER A 26 12.24 -3.50 5.64
N ARG A 27 11.42 -4.01 6.56
CA ARG A 27 10.84 -5.36 6.48
C ARG A 27 9.98 -5.58 5.25
N ILE A 28 9.42 -4.53 4.63
CA ILE A 28 8.62 -4.69 3.41
C ILE A 28 9.45 -5.13 2.20
N PHE A 29 10.76 -4.89 2.22
CA PHE A 29 11.70 -5.27 1.16
C PHE A 29 12.18 -6.71 1.29
N GLU A 30 12.01 -7.34 2.46
CA GLU A 30 12.38 -8.73 2.65
C GLU A 30 11.48 -9.66 1.79
N PRO A 31 12.06 -10.70 1.16
CA PRO A 31 11.28 -11.67 0.41
C PRO A 31 10.38 -12.48 1.34
N ALA A 32 9.21 -12.90 0.83
CA ALA A 32 8.33 -13.77 1.59
C ALA A 32 8.99 -15.17 1.74
N PRO A 33 9.00 -15.77 2.95
CA PRO A 33 9.42 -17.16 3.14
C PRO A 33 8.65 -18.13 2.23
N PRO A 34 9.27 -19.23 1.79
CA PRO A 34 8.59 -20.25 0.98
C PRO A 34 7.31 -20.76 1.66
N GLY A 35 6.24 -20.92 0.88
CA GLY A 35 4.94 -21.37 1.41
C GLY A 35 4.13 -20.29 2.15
N SER A 36 4.56 -19.03 2.10
CA SER A 36 3.84 -17.88 2.65
C SER A 36 3.55 -16.83 1.58
N ARG A 37 2.61 -15.92 1.87
CA ARG A 37 2.30 -14.75 1.07
C ARG A 37 2.55 -13.49 1.89
N LYS A 38 3.23 -12.52 1.30
CA LYS A 38 3.39 -11.17 1.87
C LYS A 38 2.21 -10.28 1.45
N LEU A 39 1.59 -9.62 2.41
CA LEU A 39 0.57 -8.58 2.20
C LEU A 39 1.11 -7.26 2.76
N VAL A 40 1.34 -6.29 1.89
CA VAL A 40 1.74 -4.95 2.30
C VAL A 40 0.52 -4.04 2.31
N ILE A 41 0.21 -3.47 3.47
CA ILE A 41 -0.86 -2.47 3.63
C ILE A 41 -0.20 -1.11 3.62
N ALA A 42 -0.33 -0.40 2.51
CA ALA A 42 0.37 0.86 2.28
C ALA A 42 -0.59 2.05 2.14
N THR A 43 -0.12 3.23 2.53
CA THR A 43 -0.70 4.50 2.06
C THR A 43 -0.21 4.82 0.64
N ASN A 44 -0.48 6.02 0.15
CA ASN A 44 0.02 6.52 -1.13
C ASN A 44 1.56 6.61 -1.23
N ILE A 45 2.31 6.27 -0.18
CA ILE A 45 3.78 6.11 -0.25
C ILE A 45 4.16 5.01 -1.26
N ALA A 46 3.38 3.93 -1.35
CA ALA A 46 3.60 2.88 -2.34
C ALA A 46 3.26 3.30 -3.78
N GLU A 47 2.56 4.42 -3.96
CA GLU A 47 2.18 4.94 -5.28
C GLU A 47 3.36 5.61 -5.99
N THR A 48 4.28 6.26 -5.26
CA THR A 48 5.36 7.07 -5.86
C THR A 48 6.74 6.85 -5.25
N SER A 49 6.83 6.65 -3.93
CA SER A 49 8.09 6.79 -3.19
C SER A 49 8.86 5.50 -3.00
N ILE A 50 8.19 4.34 -3.08
CA ILE A 50 8.83 3.04 -2.82
C ILE A 50 8.52 2.05 -3.94
N THR A 51 9.45 1.11 -4.09
CA THR A 51 9.31 -0.01 -5.00
C THR A 51 9.51 -1.28 -4.20
N ILE A 52 8.50 -2.13 -4.18
CA ILE A 52 8.54 -3.41 -3.51
C ILE A 52 8.54 -4.48 -4.61
N ASP A 53 9.58 -5.30 -4.65
CA ASP A 53 9.65 -6.38 -5.62
C ASP A 53 8.72 -7.54 -5.22
N GLY A 54 8.22 -8.26 -6.23
CA GLY A 54 7.35 -9.41 -6.03
C GLY A 54 5.88 -9.06 -5.74
N ILE A 55 5.44 -7.85 -6.09
CA ILE A 55 4.02 -7.48 -6.06
C ILE A 55 3.36 -7.95 -7.36
N TYR A 56 2.46 -8.91 -7.25
CA TYR A 56 1.65 -9.44 -8.36
C TYR A 56 0.18 -9.04 -8.27
N TYR A 57 -0.26 -8.52 -7.12
CA TYR A 57 -1.65 -8.17 -6.90
C TYR A 57 -1.72 -6.81 -6.21
N VAL A 58 -2.61 -5.96 -6.70
CA VAL A 58 -2.90 -4.66 -6.11
C VAL A 58 -4.40 -4.59 -5.82
N VAL A 59 -4.74 -4.20 -4.59
CA VAL A 59 -6.10 -3.89 -4.19
C VAL A 59 -6.16 -2.40 -3.91
N ASP A 60 -6.88 -1.65 -4.74
CA ASP A 60 -7.00 -0.20 -4.61
C ASP A 60 -8.42 0.19 -4.19
N PRO A 61 -8.61 0.73 -2.98
CA PRO A 61 -9.91 1.22 -2.54
C PRO A 61 -10.31 2.53 -3.22
N GLY A 62 -9.40 3.22 -3.93
CA GLY A 62 -9.70 4.43 -4.67
C GLY A 62 -9.72 5.72 -3.85
N PHE A 63 -9.12 5.72 -2.66
CA PHE A 63 -9.06 6.90 -1.77
C PHE A 63 -7.62 7.32 -1.45
N VAL A 64 -7.47 8.60 -1.11
CA VAL A 64 -6.23 9.20 -0.59
C VAL A 64 -6.58 10.19 0.51
N LYS A 65 -5.69 10.34 1.50
CA LYS A 65 -5.77 11.40 2.49
C LYS A 65 -4.83 12.53 2.04
N GLN A 66 -5.38 13.70 1.74
CA GLN A 66 -4.61 14.84 1.23
C GLN A 66 -4.92 16.12 1.99
N ASN A 67 -3.94 17.01 2.04
CA ASN A 67 -4.09 18.32 2.66
C ASN A 67 -4.76 19.26 1.66
N ILE A 68 -5.91 19.83 2.03
CA ILE A 68 -6.67 20.77 1.21
C ILE A 68 -6.80 22.07 1.98
N TYR A 69 -6.41 23.17 1.35
CA TYR A 69 -6.61 24.51 1.91
C TYR A 69 -8.07 24.93 1.81
N ASP A 70 -8.69 25.28 2.93
CA ASP A 70 -10.02 25.88 2.97
C ASP A 70 -9.90 27.41 3.07
N PRO A 71 -10.15 28.16 1.98
CA PRO A 71 -10.01 29.62 1.98
C PRO A 71 -11.06 30.32 2.86
N LYS A 72 -12.18 29.66 3.21
CA LYS A 72 -13.19 30.24 4.10
C LYS A 72 -12.78 30.13 5.56
N ALA A 73 -12.19 29.01 5.95
CA ALA A 73 -11.66 28.79 7.29
C ALA A 73 -10.26 29.40 7.48
N GLY A 74 -9.56 29.72 6.39
CA GLY A 74 -8.20 30.26 6.41
C GLY A 74 -7.15 29.24 6.87
N MET A 75 -7.43 27.94 6.77
CA MET A 75 -6.56 26.88 7.28
C MET A 75 -6.58 25.63 6.40
N ASP A 76 -5.52 24.85 6.54
CA ASP A 76 -5.36 23.53 5.92
C ASP A 76 -6.18 22.45 6.64
N GLN A 77 -6.80 21.56 5.88
CA GLN A 77 -7.55 20.43 6.37
C GLN A 77 -7.08 19.13 5.72
N LEU A 78 -6.89 18.10 6.54
CA LEU A 78 -6.48 16.78 6.08
C LEU A 78 -7.73 15.89 5.86
N VAL A 79 -8.16 15.77 4.61
CA VAL A 79 -9.41 15.09 4.24
C VAL A 79 -9.16 13.82 3.42
N VAL A 80 -10.08 12.86 3.53
CA VAL A 80 -10.09 11.66 2.68
C VAL A 80 -10.93 11.95 1.44
N THR A 81 -10.36 11.75 0.27
CA THR A 81 -11.02 12.03 -1.01
C THR A 81 -10.80 10.89 -2.01
N PRO A 82 -11.68 10.75 -3.03
CA PRO A 82 -11.41 9.86 -4.15
C PRO A 82 -10.11 10.24 -4.87
N ILE A 83 -9.42 9.25 -5.44
CA ILE A 83 -8.22 9.47 -6.26
C ILE A 83 -8.57 9.83 -7.69
N SER A 84 -7.63 10.48 -8.39
CA SER A 84 -7.76 10.70 -9.83
C SER A 84 -7.56 9.41 -10.63
N GLN A 85 -8.02 9.40 -11.89
CA GLN A 85 -7.77 8.29 -12.81
C GLN A 85 -6.27 8.04 -13.05
N ALA A 86 -5.46 9.10 -13.04
CA ALA A 86 -4.01 8.98 -13.19
C ALA A 86 -3.38 8.21 -12.02
N GLN A 87 -3.80 8.52 -10.79
CA GLN A 87 -3.34 7.82 -9.58
C GLN A 87 -3.79 6.36 -9.57
N ALA A 88 -5.05 6.09 -9.97
CA ALA A 88 -5.55 4.72 -10.09
C ALA A 88 -4.70 3.89 -11.07
N ARG A 89 -4.32 4.48 -12.23
CA ARG A 89 -3.44 3.83 -13.21
C ARG A 89 -2.02 3.60 -12.67
N GLN A 90 -1.47 4.54 -11.90
CA GLN A 90 -0.17 4.35 -11.25
C GLN A 90 -0.21 3.22 -10.23
N ARG A 91 -1.28 3.11 -9.44
CA ARG A 91 -1.49 2.03 -8.47
C ARG A 91 -1.62 0.68 -9.15
N SER A 92 -2.45 0.54 -10.19
CA SER A 92 -2.58 -0.70 -10.94
C SER A 92 -1.26 -1.14 -11.58
N GLY A 93 -0.45 -0.17 -12.04
CA GLY A 93 0.88 -0.43 -12.61
C GLY A 93 1.88 -1.07 -11.64
N ARG A 94 1.60 -1.08 -10.33
CA ARG A 94 2.47 -1.72 -9.34
C ARG A 94 2.46 -3.25 -9.41
N ALA A 95 1.38 -3.87 -9.88
CA ALA A 95 1.30 -5.31 -10.08
C ALA A 95 2.13 -5.81 -11.28
N GLY A 96 2.28 -4.97 -12.31
CA GLY A 96 2.91 -5.36 -13.58
C GLY A 96 4.45 -5.29 -13.61
N ARG A 97 5.10 -5.00 -12.48
CA ARG A 97 6.56 -4.75 -12.47
C ARG A 97 7.39 -6.03 -12.56
N THR A 98 7.01 -7.08 -11.83
CA THR A 98 7.80 -8.32 -11.73
C THR A 98 7.33 -9.39 -12.73
N GLY A 99 6.10 -9.27 -13.24
CA GLY A 99 5.53 -10.17 -14.23
C GLY A 99 4.08 -9.79 -14.54
N PRO A 100 3.34 -10.64 -15.27
CA PRO A 100 1.90 -10.47 -15.45
C PRO A 100 1.21 -10.45 -14.08
N GLY A 101 0.45 -9.39 -13.79
CA GLY A 101 -0.23 -9.14 -12.53
C GLY A 101 -1.38 -8.17 -12.71
#